data_AF-A0A6A6ZWH7-F1
#
_entry.id   AF-A0A6A6ZWH7-F1
#
_cell.length_a   1.000
_cell.length_b   1.000
_cell.length_c   1.000
_cell.angle_alpha   90.00
_cell.angle_beta   90.00
_cell.angle_gamma   90.00
#
_symmetry.space_group_name_H-M   'P 1'
#
loop_
_entity.id
_entity.type
_entity.pdbx_description
1 polymer ?
#
loop_
_entity_poly.entity_id
_entity_poly.type
_entity_poly.pdbx_seq_one_letter_code
_entity_poly.pdbx_strand_id
1 'polypeptide(L)'
;MEHPAFVNWERSLALERNRKYVGSASVELDTFDFEHEVDEQNVDRLIKLMQASRCDRMDIKNHVIATIDQQSLDIALAYSNLTAETLAAGTTSSFSTLQFPPGVRLRCLHGVDRLAAARRVLQPEDRRWVVDLYLAGTSLLILNLRLALVDSYSNEKEPHDGEFYTKIRQYQQSGNTCLEEIWWARLLALGIQKKKNLTRILRSKVYLSAFDCQIGLPGLRRGMKLGTMHTILSMKCDEENVRYLRYVHETWAAILSHDATAMQRLDSFTVKKLQHTAPGYCVQDAARLYRELQQGRIFRHFQSSERESIWNNVLSVSTERLIPSLETFFDDVKYLQGPAECVKRLTGYGVGGTTLTSLKCRFTDVGQDTSSCIFQVSETKFETRLGSLADRREVGYRTVWLSAMRNYLGISTKENRRGRDRLAKRAYKEDETVDCRFGCLAYRVGFESQEIHELIQRSADRDIARDALLRARNPKYFSYSTAQFRSYIDRIVQLFNEASEIS
;
A
#
# COMPACT_ATOMS: atom_id res chain seq x y z
N MET A 1 -29.51 -18.23 -1.64
CA MET A 1 -29.56 -19.61 -1.10
C MET A 1 -28.39 -19.76 -0.17
N GLU A 2 -28.64 -20.05 1.10
CA GLU A 2 -27.58 -20.29 2.09
C GLU A 2 -26.82 -21.58 1.70
N HIS A 3 -25.48 -21.51 1.71
CA HIS A 3 -24.66 -22.66 1.35
C HIS A 3 -24.72 -23.69 2.49
N PRO A 4 -25.20 -24.94 2.27
CA PRO A 4 -25.44 -25.90 3.36
C PRO A 4 -24.23 -26.18 4.25
N ALA A 5 -23.02 -26.13 3.67
CA ALA A 5 -21.78 -26.29 4.43
C ALA A 5 -21.52 -25.12 5.41
N PHE A 6 -21.86 -23.88 5.02
CA PHE A 6 -21.71 -22.71 5.88
C PHE A 6 -22.68 -22.77 7.06
N VAL A 7 -23.93 -23.12 6.81
CA VAL A 7 -24.96 -23.27 7.87
C VAL A 7 -24.57 -24.35 8.87
N ASN A 8 -24.05 -25.49 8.39
CA ASN A 8 -23.57 -26.56 9.26
C ASN A 8 -22.35 -26.12 10.08
N TRP A 9 -21.39 -25.43 9.46
CA TRP A 9 -20.24 -24.87 10.15
C TRP A 9 -20.65 -23.87 11.22
N GLU A 10 -21.57 -22.96 10.91
CA GLU A 10 -22.09 -21.95 11.83
C GLU A 10 -22.79 -22.61 13.03
N ARG A 11 -23.64 -23.62 12.79
CA ARG A 11 -24.27 -24.40 13.87
C ARG A 11 -23.25 -25.11 14.74
N SER A 12 -22.27 -25.79 14.14
CA SER A 12 -21.20 -26.46 14.90
C SER A 12 -20.39 -25.47 15.73
N LEU A 13 -20.08 -24.30 15.18
CA LEU A 13 -19.36 -23.25 15.88
C LEU A 13 -20.20 -22.65 17.02
N ALA A 14 -21.49 -22.44 16.81
CA ALA A 14 -22.41 -21.94 17.84
C ALA A 14 -22.59 -22.96 18.99
N LEU A 15 -22.71 -24.25 18.67
CA LEU A 15 -22.74 -25.32 19.67
C LEU A 15 -21.44 -25.36 20.48
N GLU A 16 -20.28 -25.28 19.82
CA GLU A 16 -19.00 -25.26 20.53
C GLU A 16 -18.83 -23.98 21.34
N ARG A 17 -19.29 -22.83 20.83
CA ARG A 17 -19.31 -21.55 21.57
C ARG A 17 -20.09 -21.70 22.87
N ASN A 18 -21.31 -22.24 22.81
CA ASN A 18 -22.14 -22.45 24.00
C ASN A 18 -21.52 -23.48 24.95
N ARG A 19 -20.91 -24.53 24.41
CA ARG A 19 -20.26 -25.58 25.21
C ARG A 19 -19.01 -25.09 25.95
N LYS A 20 -18.26 -24.18 25.33
CA LYS A 20 -17.00 -23.66 25.87
C LYS A 20 -17.18 -22.40 26.69
N TYR A 21 -18.30 -21.71 26.55
CA TYR A 21 -18.61 -20.53 27.34
C TYR A 21 -18.82 -20.91 28.81
N VAL A 22 -18.10 -20.23 29.68
CA VAL A 22 -18.14 -20.45 31.14
C VAL A 22 -19.06 -19.44 31.83
N GLY A 23 -19.01 -18.19 31.39
CA GLY A 23 -19.74 -17.08 32.00
C GLY A 23 -19.02 -15.75 31.81
N SER A 24 -19.66 -14.68 32.26
CA SER A 24 -19.09 -13.32 32.27
C SER A 24 -18.77 -12.89 33.69
N ALA A 25 -17.63 -12.24 33.89
CA ALA A 25 -17.20 -11.75 35.19
C ALA A 25 -16.50 -10.40 35.13
N SER A 26 -16.53 -9.66 36.24
CA SER A 26 -15.77 -8.42 36.43
C SER A 26 -14.38 -8.73 37.03
N VAL A 27 -13.33 -8.51 36.23
CA VAL A 27 -11.94 -8.84 36.58
C VAL A 27 -11.10 -7.56 36.60
N GLU A 28 -10.10 -7.52 37.48
CA GLU A 28 -9.16 -6.41 37.58
C GLU A 28 -8.35 -6.23 36.29
N LEU A 29 -8.15 -4.97 35.91
CA LEU A 29 -7.45 -4.62 34.68
C LEU A 29 -6.02 -5.16 34.63
N ASP A 30 -5.39 -5.32 35.79
CA ASP A 30 -4.01 -5.78 35.88
C ASP A 30 -3.86 -7.29 35.74
N THR A 31 -4.96 -8.05 35.72
CA THR A 31 -4.94 -9.50 35.48
C THR A 31 -4.82 -9.85 34.01
N PHE A 32 -5.29 -8.97 33.11
CA PHE A 32 -5.35 -9.26 31.68
C PHE A 32 -3.98 -9.24 31.01
N ASP A 33 -3.75 -10.22 30.14
CA ASP A 33 -2.57 -10.37 29.32
C ASP A 33 -2.93 -10.54 27.85
N PHE A 34 -2.13 -9.97 26.96
CA PHE A 34 -2.45 -9.84 25.54
C PHE A 34 -1.27 -10.24 24.65
N GLU A 35 -1.55 -10.99 23.59
CA GLU A 35 -0.57 -11.27 22.54
C GLU A 35 -0.36 -10.06 21.59
N HIS A 36 -1.33 -9.15 21.53
CA HIS A 36 -1.33 -7.99 20.62
C HIS A 36 -0.92 -6.70 21.32
N GLU A 37 -0.24 -5.81 20.61
CA GLU A 37 0.20 -4.52 21.14
C GLU A 37 -0.88 -3.44 21.11
N VAL A 38 -0.69 -2.45 21.99
CA VAL A 38 -1.50 -1.24 22.07
C VAL A 38 -1.25 -0.33 20.86
N ASP A 39 -2.33 0.03 20.16
CA ASP A 39 -2.35 1.11 19.17
C ASP A 39 -2.78 2.41 19.84
N GLU A 40 -1.79 3.24 20.21
CA GLU A 40 -2.00 4.53 20.89
C GLU A 40 -3.02 5.44 20.19
N GLN A 41 -3.09 5.41 18.85
CA GLN A 41 -4.08 6.22 18.12
C GLN A 41 -5.51 5.74 18.38
N ASN A 42 -5.72 4.42 18.47
CA ASN A 42 -7.00 3.85 18.80
C ASN A 42 -7.33 4.02 20.29
N VAL A 43 -6.32 3.94 21.16
CA VAL A 43 -6.48 4.26 22.59
C VAL A 43 -6.99 5.68 22.78
N ASP A 44 -6.37 6.67 22.13
CA ASP A 44 -6.82 8.07 22.22
C ASP A 44 -8.27 8.26 21.75
N ARG A 45 -8.66 7.55 20.68
CA ARG A 45 -10.05 7.52 20.20
C ARG A 45 -10.98 6.91 21.25
N LEU A 46 -10.58 5.80 21.87
CA LEU A 46 -11.37 5.10 22.89
C LEU A 46 -11.48 5.89 24.20
N ILE A 47 -10.44 6.62 24.62
CA ILE A 47 -10.49 7.55 25.76
C ILE A 47 -11.61 8.58 25.53
N LYS A 48 -11.61 9.23 24.36
CA LYS A 48 -12.65 10.22 24.00
C LYS A 48 -14.04 9.60 23.99
N LEU A 49 -14.18 8.39 23.43
CA LEU A 49 -15.43 7.66 23.40
C LEU A 49 -15.96 7.35 24.81
N MET A 50 -15.08 6.82 25.68
CA MET A 50 -15.39 6.45 27.05
C MET A 50 -15.81 7.64 27.91
N GLN A 51 -15.12 8.77 27.75
CA GLN A 51 -15.48 10.03 28.42
C GLN A 51 -16.84 10.55 27.97
N ALA A 52 -17.17 10.42 26.68
CA ALA A 52 -18.46 10.84 26.13
C ALA A 52 -19.64 9.91 26.51
N SER A 53 -19.40 8.60 26.57
CA SER A 53 -20.43 7.58 26.86
C SER A 53 -20.56 7.20 28.34
N ARG A 54 -19.81 7.86 29.24
CA ARG A 54 -19.72 7.52 30.68
C ARG A 54 -19.26 6.08 30.96
N CYS A 55 -18.40 5.52 30.11
CA CYS A 55 -17.84 4.18 30.26
C CYS A 55 -18.90 3.08 30.45
N ASP A 56 -19.71 2.80 29.41
CA ASP A 56 -20.70 1.73 29.42
C ASP A 56 -20.07 0.32 29.45
N ARG A 57 -19.55 -0.08 30.61
CA ARG A 57 -18.83 -1.34 30.83
C ARG A 57 -19.74 -2.58 30.76
N MET A 58 -21.05 -2.39 30.86
CA MET A 58 -22.04 -3.46 30.97
C MET A 58 -22.63 -3.88 29.62
N ASP A 59 -22.50 -3.04 28.58
CA ASP A 59 -22.85 -3.44 27.21
C ASP A 59 -21.93 -4.58 26.78
N ILE A 60 -22.53 -5.66 26.29
CA ILE A 60 -21.83 -6.84 25.77
C ILE A 60 -20.86 -6.50 24.63
N LYS A 61 -21.11 -5.41 23.89
CA LYS A 61 -20.18 -4.88 22.87
C LYS A 61 -18.90 -4.32 23.47
N ASN A 62 -18.90 -4.03 24.76
CA ASN A 62 -17.77 -3.49 25.49
C ASN A 62 -16.96 -4.55 26.24
N HIS A 63 -17.46 -5.79 26.33
CA HIS A 63 -16.76 -6.90 26.96
C HIS A 63 -15.45 -7.24 26.23
N VAL A 64 -14.51 -7.84 26.96
CA VAL A 64 -13.34 -8.50 26.38
C VAL A 64 -13.53 -10.00 26.44
N ILE A 65 -12.88 -10.75 25.55
CA ILE A 65 -12.98 -12.21 25.53
C ILE A 65 -11.64 -12.80 25.95
N ALA A 66 -11.67 -13.79 26.84
CA ALA A 66 -10.48 -14.49 27.30
C ALA A 66 -10.65 -16.00 27.30
N THR A 67 -9.53 -16.70 27.18
CA THR A 67 -9.47 -18.16 27.31
C THR A 67 -8.83 -18.54 28.63
N ILE A 68 -9.41 -19.53 29.32
CA ILE A 68 -8.94 -20.03 30.61
C ILE A 68 -8.92 -21.56 30.60
N ASP A 69 -7.90 -22.18 31.17
CA ASP A 69 -7.89 -23.63 31.39
C ASP A 69 -8.70 -24.00 32.65
N GLN A 70 -9.11 -25.27 32.76
CA GLN A 70 -9.98 -25.71 33.85
C GLN A 70 -9.34 -25.52 35.23
N GLN A 71 -8.03 -25.79 35.36
CA GLN A 71 -7.33 -25.69 36.63
C GLN A 71 -7.29 -24.23 37.11
N SER A 72 -6.95 -23.29 36.22
CA SER A 72 -6.96 -21.86 36.53
C SER A 72 -8.35 -21.34 36.88
N LEU A 73 -9.40 -21.86 36.22
CA LEU A 73 -10.79 -21.51 36.52
C LEU A 73 -11.19 -21.98 37.93
N ASP A 74 -10.89 -23.22 38.28
CA ASP A 74 -11.22 -23.79 39.60
C ASP A 74 -10.52 -23.02 40.73
N ILE A 75 -9.26 -22.64 40.52
CA ILE A 75 -8.50 -21.80 41.45
C ILE A 75 -9.16 -20.42 41.61
N ALA A 76 -9.55 -19.78 40.51
CA ALA A 76 -10.17 -18.44 40.56
C ALA A 76 -11.55 -18.47 41.24
N LEU A 77 -12.35 -19.52 41.00
CA LEU A 77 -13.63 -19.73 41.65
C LEU A 77 -13.47 -19.92 43.16
N ALA A 78 -12.56 -20.78 43.58
CA ALA A 78 -12.25 -21.02 44.99
C ALA A 78 -11.74 -19.74 45.69
N TYR A 79 -10.84 -19.00 45.04
CA TYR A 79 -10.30 -17.74 45.57
C TYR A 79 -11.37 -16.66 45.73
N SER A 80 -12.38 -16.67 44.86
CA SER A 80 -13.46 -15.67 44.86
C SER A 80 -14.69 -16.09 45.66
N ASN A 81 -14.70 -17.28 46.27
CA ASN A 81 -15.89 -17.92 46.87
C ASN A 81 -17.10 -17.97 45.91
N LEU A 82 -16.85 -18.26 44.64
CA LEU A 82 -17.87 -18.37 43.60
C LEU A 82 -18.04 -19.83 43.17
N THR A 83 -19.24 -20.18 42.69
CA THR A 83 -19.49 -21.46 42.02
C THR A 83 -19.58 -21.26 40.51
N ALA A 84 -19.33 -22.33 39.74
CA ALA A 84 -19.47 -22.29 38.28
C ALA A 84 -20.89 -21.86 37.86
N GLU A 85 -21.92 -22.25 38.61
CA GLU A 85 -23.32 -21.88 38.38
C GLU A 85 -23.53 -20.37 38.55
N THR A 86 -22.97 -19.77 39.61
CA THR A 86 -23.07 -18.31 39.83
C THR A 86 -22.33 -17.49 38.77
N LEU A 87 -21.25 -18.03 38.21
CA LEU A 87 -20.51 -17.40 37.12
C LEU A 87 -21.27 -17.49 35.79
N ALA A 88 -21.87 -18.66 35.50
CA ALA A 88 -22.68 -18.88 34.30
C ALA A 88 -24.00 -18.10 34.32
N ALA A 89 -24.57 -17.87 35.51
CA ALA A 89 -25.83 -17.15 35.70
C ALA A 89 -25.70 -15.62 35.67
N GLY A 90 -24.49 -15.07 35.49
CA GLY A 90 -24.24 -13.63 35.46
C GLY A 90 -25.16 -12.91 34.46
N THR A 91 -25.98 -11.98 34.94
CA THR A 91 -26.90 -11.18 34.13
C THR A 91 -26.29 -9.80 33.81
N THR A 92 -26.80 -9.15 32.77
CA THR A 92 -26.38 -7.80 32.33
C THR A 92 -26.57 -6.70 33.38
N SER A 93 -27.27 -6.98 34.49
CA SER A 93 -27.46 -6.02 35.60
C SER A 93 -26.44 -6.14 36.73
N SER A 94 -25.75 -7.28 36.88
CA SER A 94 -24.74 -7.48 37.93
C SER A 94 -23.82 -8.66 37.63
N PHE A 95 -22.58 -8.38 37.18
CA PHE A 95 -21.57 -9.42 36.96
C PHE A 95 -20.83 -9.75 38.25
N SER A 96 -20.61 -11.04 38.48
CA SER A 96 -19.83 -11.55 39.62
C SER A 96 -18.39 -11.04 39.55
N THR A 97 -17.83 -10.72 40.71
CA THR A 97 -16.45 -10.25 40.85
C THR A 97 -15.52 -11.46 40.91
N LEU A 98 -14.79 -11.73 39.84
CA LEU A 98 -13.84 -12.83 39.78
C LEU A 98 -12.43 -12.30 40.06
N GLN A 99 -11.79 -12.86 41.08
CA GLN A 99 -10.44 -12.53 41.52
C GLN A 99 -9.50 -13.70 41.24
N PHE A 100 -8.24 -13.37 40.98
CA PHE A 100 -7.19 -14.33 40.73
C PHE A 100 -6.09 -14.16 41.77
N PRO A 101 -5.42 -15.26 42.17
CA PRO A 101 -4.25 -15.16 43.03
C PRO A 101 -3.17 -14.24 42.43
N PRO A 102 -2.34 -13.58 43.26
CA PRO A 102 -1.27 -12.73 42.78
C PRO A 102 -0.34 -13.47 41.80
N GLY A 103 -0.03 -12.83 40.67
CA GLY A 103 0.87 -13.38 39.64
C GLY A 103 0.17 -14.18 38.54
N VAL A 104 -1.11 -14.52 38.68
CA VAL A 104 -1.87 -15.17 37.60
C VAL A 104 -2.25 -14.14 36.53
N ARG A 105 -2.12 -14.54 35.26
CA ARG A 105 -2.43 -13.70 34.10
C ARG A 105 -3.47 -14.38 33.22
N LEU A 106 -4.53 -13.65 32.90
CA LEU A 106 -5.63 -14.14 32.07
C LEU A 106 -5.40 -13.74 30.62
N ARG A 107 -5.23 -14.74 29.74
CA ARG A 107 -4.96 -14.50 28.31
C ARG A 107 -6.22 -14.05 27.57
N CYS A 108 -6.22 -12.79 27.16
CA CYS A 108 -7.27 -12.19 26.34
C CYS A 108 -7.03 -12.43 24.85
N LEU A 109 -8.12 -12.68 24.13
CA LEU A 109 -8.12 -12.81 22.67
C LEU A 109 -8.10 -11.44 21.98
N HIS A 110 -8.67 -10.42 22.63
CA HIS A 110 -8.79 -9.07 22.09
C HIS A 110 -9.12 -8.05 23.17
N GLY A 111 -9.10 -6.75 22.83
CA GLY A 111 -9.46 -5.66 23.76
C GLY A 111 -8.29 -4.89 24.33
N VAL A 112 -7.06 -5.09 23.84
CA VAL A 112 -5.84 -4.46 24.39
C VAL A 112 -5.95 -2.93 24.43
N ASP A 113 -6.37 -2.30 23.32
CA ASP A 113 -6.52 -0.83 23.24
C ASP A 113 -7.63 -0.32 24.17
N ARG A 114 -8.71 -1.08 24.29
CA ARG A 114 -9.84 -0.75 25.17
C ARG A 114 -9.41 -0.79 26.63
N LEU A 115 -8.71 -1.83 27.05
CA LEU A 115 -8.25 -1.91 28.43
C LEU A 115 -7.15 -0.88 28.71
N ALA A 116 -6.29 -0.57 27.74
CA ALA A 116 -5.33 0.53 27.86
C ALA A 116 -6.03 1.90 28.03
N ALA A 117 -7.09 2.16 27.26
CA ALA A 117 -7.92 3.36 27.43
C ALA A 117 -8.63 3.37 28.80
N ALA A 118 -9.21 2.25 29.20
CA ALA A 118 -9.88 2.11 30.49
C ALA A 118 -8.94 2.40 31.67
N ARG A 119 -7.69 1.92 31.64
CA ARG A 119 -6.68 2.23 32.66
C ARG A 119 -6.38 3.72 32.82
N ARG A 120 -6.51 4.49 31.72
CA ARG A 120 -6.26 5.94 31.70
C ARG A 120 -7.47 6.76 32.13
N VAL A 121 -8.68 6.22 31.98
CA VAL A 121 -9.94 6.93 32.27
C VAL A 121 -10.50 6.59 33.66
N LEU A 122 -10.36 5.34 34.11
CA LEU A 122 -10.96 4.85 35.35
C LEU A 122 -10.11 5.21 36.57
N GLN A 123 -10.80 5.57 37.65
CA GLN A 123 -10.20 5.73 38.98
C GLN A 123 -9.63 4.38 39.47
N PRO A 124 -8.57 4.37 40.30
CA PRO A 124 -7.92 3.15 40.76
C PRO A 124 -8.88 2.09 41.33
N GLU A 125 -9.90 2.52 42.07
CA GLU A 125 -10.89 1.66 42.72
C GLU A 125 -11.85 0.99 41.71
N ASP A 126 -12.00 1.60 40.53
CA ASP A 126 -12.91 1.19 39.47
C ASP A 126 -12.22 0.42 38.34
N ARG A 127 -10.92 0.09 38.47
CA ARG A 127 -10.10 -0.57 37.44
C ARG A 127 -10.45 -2.05 37.25
N ARG A 128 -11.70 -2.31 36.92
CA ARG A 128 -12.23 -3.62 36.55
C ARG A 128 -12.95 -3.54 35.21
N TRP A 129 -12.96 -4.65 34.50
CA TRP A 129 -13.62 -4.79 33.21
C TRP A 129 -14.35 -6.12 33.10
N VAL A 130 -15.45 -6.13 32.35
CA VAL A 130 -16.23 -7.35 32.13
C VAL A 130 -15.56 -8.21 31.05
N VAL A 131 -15.33 -9.48 31.38
CA VAL A 131 -14.73 -10.48 30.49
C VAL A 131 -15.65 -11.66 30.31
N ASP A 132 -15.81 -12.10 29.07
CA ASP A 132 -16.46 -13.35 28.68
C ASP A 132 -15.41 -14.46 28.63
N LEU A 133 -15.59 -15.50 29.45
CA LEU A 133 -14.63 -16.58 29.64
C LEU A 133 -15.00 -17.81 28.80
N TYR A 134 -14.01 -18.34 28.08
CA TYR A 134 -14.11 -19.58 27.32
C TYR A 134 -13.06 -20.59 27.77
N LEU A 135 -13.46 -21.87 27.91
CA LEU A 135 -12.52 -22.94 28.22
C LEU A 135 -11.52 -23.17 27.09
N ALA A 136 -10.24 -23.18 27.42
CA ALA A 136 -9.15 -23.48 26.51
C ALA A 136 -9.20 -24.94 26.03
N GLY A 137 -8.62 -25.21 24.86
CA GLY A 137 -8.45 -26.55 24.34
C GLY A 137 -7.77 -26.58 22.98
N THR A 138 -7.50 -27.78 22.49
CA THR A 138 -6.65 -28.03 21.31
C THR A 138 -7.39 -28.66 20.13
N SER A 139 -8.69 -28.94 20.27
CA SER A 139 -9.46 -29.50 19.15
C SER A 139 -9.55 -28.49 18.00
N LEU A 140 -9.67 -29.00 16.77
CA LEU A 140 -9.80 -28.16 15.57
C LEU A 140 -10.98 -27.18 15.66
N LEU A 141 -12.10 -27.63 16.26
CA LEU A 141 -13.29 -26.80 16.44
C LEU A 141 -13.05 -25.66 17.46
N ILE A 142 -12.29 -25.92 18.52
CA ILE A 142 -11.90 -24.89 19.50
C ILE A 142 -10.95 -23.88 18.86
N LEU A 143 -10.02 -24.34 18.01
CA LEU A 143 -9.14 -23.43 17.29
C LEU A 143 -9.92 -22.54 16.32
N ASN A 144 -10.90 -23.10 15.59
CA ASN A 144 -11.80 -22.33 14.73
C ASN A 144 -12.65 -21.33 15.53
N LEU A 145 -13.15 -21.72 16.71
CA LEU A 145 -13.85 -20.83 17.62
C LEU A 145 -12.94 -19.69 18.07
N ARG A 146 -11.72 -19.98 18.51
CA ARG A 146 -10.75 -18.95 18.91
C ARG A 146 -10.49 -17.95 17.78
N LEU A 147 -10.28 -18.42 16.55
CA LEU A 147 -10.11 -17.55 15.38
C LEU A 147 -11.34 -16.67 15.12
N ALA A 148 -12.54 -17.26 15.18
CA ALA A 148 -13.79 -16.51 15.00
C ALA A 148 -14.00 -15.45 16.09
N LEU A 149 -13.64 -15.75 17.35
CA LEU A 149 -13.72 -14.81 18.47
C LEU A 149 -12.71 -13.67 18.30
N VAL A 150 -11.45 -13.96 17.96
CA VAL A 150 -10.43 -12.94 17.65
C VAL A 150 -10.91 -12.02 16.52
N ASP A 151 -11.41 -12.60 15.43
CA ASP A 151 -11.87 -11.85 14.27
C ASP A 151 -13.16 -11.07 14.56
N SER A 152 -13.98 -11.48 15.54
CA SER A 152 -15.21 -10.76 15.89
C SER A 152 -14.95 -9.37 16.48
N TYR A 153 -13.79 -9.16 17.12
CA TYR A 153 -13.39 -7.88 17.69
C TYR A 153 -12.85 -6.89 16.67
N SER A 154 -12.30 -7.38 15.55
CA SER A 154 -11.94 -6.54 14.41
C SER A 154 -13.13 -5.73 13.86
N ASN A 155 -14.35 -5.91 14.38
CA ASN A 155 -15.52 -5.11 14.03
C ASN A 155 -15.65 -3.79 14.81
N GLU A 156 -14.89 -3.56 15.90
CA GLU A 156 -14.95 -2.29 16.67
C GLU A 156 -14.09 -1.16 16.10
N LYS A 157 -13.04 -1.54 15.37
CA LYS A 157 -12.17 -0.65 14.61
C LYS A 157 -12.13 -1.21 13.19
N GLU A 158 -12.47 -0.40 12.19
CA GLU A 158 -12.42 -0.84 10.80
C GLU A 158 -11.04 -1.45 10.49
N PRO A 159 -10.97 -2.73 10.05
CA PRO A 159 -9.71 -3.37 9.71
C PRO A 159 -9.05 -2.62 8.55
N HIS A 160 -7.73 -2.47 8.63
CA HIS A 160 -7.00 -1.85 7.54
C HIS A 160 -6.97 -2.79 6.31
N ASP A 161 -6.80 -2.21 5.13
CA ASP A 161 -6.84 -2.93 3.85
C ASP A 161 -5.84 -4.12 3.80
N GLY A 162 -4.68 -4.01 4.44
CA GLY A 162 -3.69 -5.09 4.52
C GLY A 162 -4.06 -6.22 5.49
N GLU A 163 -4.92 -5.95 6.47
CA GLU A 163 -5.47 -6.98 7.34
C GLU A 163 -6.44 -7.88 6.57
N PHE A 164 -7.31 -7.28 5.75
CA PHE A 164 -8.17 -8.02 4.82
C PHE A 164 -7.36 -8.92 3.89
N TYR A 165 -6.32 -8.38 3.26
CA TYR A 165 -5.45 -9.16 2.39
C TYR A 165 -4.83 -10.34 3.15
N THR A 166 -4.21 -10.09 4.30
CA THR A 166 -3.51 -11.11 5.10
C THR A 166 -4.46 -12.20 5.57
N LYS A 167 -5.62 -11.84 6.13
CA LYS A 167 -6.59 -12.80 6.68
C LYS A 167 -7.21 -13.67 5.61
N ILE A 168 -7.61 -13.07 4.47
CA ILE A 168 -8.10 -13.84 3.33
C ILE A 168 -7.04 -14.81 2.82
N ARG A 169 -5.78 -14.37 2.69
CA ARG A 169 -4.68 -15.25 2.27
C ARG A 169 -4.39 -16.37 3.28
N GLN A 170 -4.39 -16.07 4.58
CA GLN A 170 -4.24 -17.05 5.65
C GLN A 170 -5.33 -18.13 5.60
N TYR A 171 -6.59 -17.72 5.42
CA TYR A 171 -7.71 -18.67 5.34
C TYR A 171 -7.69 -19.51 4.06
N GLN A 172 -7.30 -18.92 2.93
CA GLN A 172 -7.06 -19.66 1.70
C GLN A 172 -5.95 -20.72 1.84
N GLN A 173 -4.86 -20.40 2.56
CA GLN A 173 -3.75 -21.33 2.79
C GLN A 173 -4.12 -22.45 3.78
N SER A 174 -4.90 -22.13 4.81
CA SER A 174 -5.37 -23.10 5.81
C SER A 174 -6.59 -23.93 5.36
N GLY A 175 -7.22 -23.58 4.24
CA GLY A 175 -8.44 -24.24 3.74
C GLY A 175 -9.71 -23.89 4.52
N ASN A 176 -9.70 -22.85 5.35
CA ASN A 176 -10.86 -22.44 6.16
C ASN A 176 -11.82 -21.55 5.34
N THR A 177 -12.63 -22.19 4.50
CA THR A 177 -13.53 -21.51 3.56
C THR A 177 -14.58 -20.63 4.23
N CYS A 178 -15.08 -21.01 5.42
CA CYS A 178 -16.11 -20.26 6.12
C CYS A 178 -15.59 -18.93 6.66
N LEU A 179 -14.41 -18.92 7.29
CA LEU A 179 -13.78 -17.68 7.74
C LEU A 179 -13.34 -16.81 6.55
N GLU A 180 -12.86 -17.41 5.46
CA GLU A 180 -12.61 -16.68 4.22
C GLU A 180 -13.87 -15.94 3.73
N GLU A 181 -15.01 -16.63 3.63
CA GLU A 181 -16.28 -16.05 3.20
C GLU A 181 -16.72 -14.88 4.10
N ILE A 182 -16.54 -15.00 5.41
CA ILE A 182 -16.84 -13.94 6.38
C ILE A 182 -15.97 -12.69 6.11
N TRP A 183 -14.66 -12.85 5.90
CA TRP A 183 -13.78 -11.72 5.61
C TRP A 183 -14.07 -11.07 4.25
N TRP A 184 -14.46 -11.86 3.25
CA TRP A 184 -14.96 -11.31 1.98
C TRP A 184 -16.28 -10.55 2.13
N ALA A 185 -17.20 -11.03 2.98
CA ALA A 185 -18.46 -10.36 3.27
C ALA A 185 -18.23 -9.02 4.01
N ARG A 186 -17.32 -9.00 4.98
CA ARG A 186 -16.90 -7.76 5.67
C ARG A 186 -16.29 -6.75 4.71
N LEU A 187 -15.39 -7.18 3.81
CA LEU A 187 -14.79 -6.29 2.81
C LEU A 187 -15.84 -5.75 1.84
N LEU A 188 -16.82 -6.57 1.45
CA LEU A 188 -17.93 -6.15 0.61
C LEU A 188 -18.76 -5.05 1.29
N ALA A 189 -19.07 -5.23 2.57
CA ALA A 189 -19.82 -4.27 3.37
C ALA A 189 -19.12 -2.91 3.48
N LEU A 190 -17.78 -2.90 3.57
CA LEU A 190 -16.98 -1.66 3.57
C LEU A 190 -16.87 -1.01 2.18
N GLY A 191 -16.89 -1.80 1.11
CA GLY A 191 -16.86 -1.26 -0.24
C GLY A 191 -16.74 -2.29 -1.35
N ILE A 192 -17.73 -2.28 -2.25
CA ILE A 192 -17.75 -3.12 -3.46
C ILE A 192 -16.45 -2.97 -4.28
N GLN A 193 -15.91 -1.75 -4.37
CA GLN A 193 -14.70 -1.51 -5.14
C GLN A 193 -13.45 -2.10 -4.48
N LYS A 194 -13.36 -2.09 -3.14
CA LYS A 194 -12.26 -2.74 -2.41
C LYS A 194 -12.28 -4.26 -2.67
N LYS A 195 -13.46 -4.88 -2.58
CA LYS A 195 -13.64 -6.31 -2.95
C LYS A 195 -13.17 -6.59 -4.38
N LYS A 196 -13.66 -5.83 -5.36
CA LYS A 196 -13.27 -6.00 -6.78
C LYS A 196 -11.76 -5.86 -6.98
N ASN A 197 -11.15 -4.86 -6.35
CA ASN A 197 -9.71 -4.63 -6.44
C ASN A 197 -8.91 -5.78 -5.83
N LEU A 198 -9.29 -6.28 -4.65
CA LEU A 198 -8.66 -7.45 -4.06
C LEU A 198 -8.82 -8.70 -4.94
N THR A 199 -10.01 -8.96 -5.47
CA THR A 199 -10.23 -10.08 -6.40
C THR A 199 -9.31 -9.98 -7.63
N ARG A 200 -9.06 -8.77 -8.15
CA ARG A 200 -8.14 -8.56 -9.27
C ARG A 200 -6.67 -8.83 -8.90
N ILE A 201 -6.24 -8.45 -7.69
CA ILE A 201 -4.91 -8.80 -7.17
C ILE A 201 -4.75 -10.32 -7.15
N LEU A 202 -5.71 -11.03 -6.54
CA LEU A 202 -5.64 -12.48 -6.36
C LEU A 202 -5.67 -13.26 -7.68
N ARG A 203 -6.30 -12.70 -8.72
CA ARG A 203 -6.30 -13.30 -10.08
C ARG A 203 -4.99 -13.09 -10.83
N SER A 204 -4.21 -12.06 -10.50
CA SER A 204 -2.93 -11.82 -11.15
C SER A 204 -1.82 -12.56 -10.41
N LYS A 205 -1.24 -13.58 -11.03
CA LYS A 205 -0.13 -14.36 -10.43
C LYS A 205 1.04 -13.46 -10.01
N VAL A 206 1.34 -12.42 -10.80
CA VAL A 206 2.48 -11.53 -10.55
C VAL A 206 2.23 -10.64 -9.34
N TYR A 207 1.06 -9.99 -9.25
CA TYR A 207 0.71 -9.16 -8.09
C TYR A 207 0.46 -10.01 -6.84
N LEU A 208 -0.19 -11.16 -6.98
CA LEU A 208 -0.38 -12.11 -5.88
C LEU A 208 0.96 -12.47 -5.25
N SER A 209 1.93 -12.90 -6.06
CA SER A 209 3.27 -13.23 -5.55
C SER A 209 3.97 -12.03 -4.91
N ALA A 210 3.90 -10.85 -5.54
CA ALA A 210 4.57 -9.64 -5.03
C ALA A 210 4.01 -9.15 -3.68
N PHE A 211 2.69 -9.27 -3.46
CA PHE A 211 2.06 -8.94 -2.19
C PHE A 211 2.19 -10.08 -1.16
N ASP A 212 2.15 -11.35 -1.57
CA ASP A 212 2.32 -12.50 -0.66
C ASP A 212 3.71 -12.47 0.00
N CYS A 213 4.76 -12.03 -0.70
CA CYS A 213 6.08 -11.82 -0.11
C CYS A 213 6.05 -10.88 1.11
N GLN A 214 5.12 -9.92 1.16
CA GLN A 214 5.04 -8.94 2.25
C GLN A 214 4.36 -9.51 3.51
N ILE A 215 3.66 -10.66 3.41
CA ILE A 215 2.93 -11.26 4.55
C ILE A 215 3.87 -11.57 5.71
N GLY A 216 5.12 -11.93 5.38
CA GLY A 216 6.20 -12.22 6.32
C GLY A 216 6.68 -11.03 7.17
N LEU A 217 6.19 -9.82 6.87
CA LEU A 217 6.55 -8.56 7.53
C LEU A 217 5.28 -7.87 8.06
N PRO A 218 4.76 -8.28 9.24
CA PRO A 218 3.50 -7.76 9.78
C PRO A 218 3.44 -6.23 9.87
N GLY A 219 4.57 -5.58 10.17
CA GLY A 219 4.66 -4.13 10.25
C GLY A 219 4.30 -3.38 8.97
N LEU A 220 4.43 -4.01 7.79
CA LEU A 220 4.10 -3.38 6.49
C LEU A 220 2.59 -3.33 6.21
N ARG A 221 1.79 -4.20 6.83
CA ARG A 221 0.38 -4.41 6.47
C ARG A 221 -0.46 -3.13 6.52
N ARG A 222 -0.19 -2.23 7.47
CA ARG A 222 -0.92 -0.96 7.62
C ARG A 222 -0.79 -0.03 6.41
N GLY A 223 0.28 -0.15 5.62
CA GLY A 223 0.51 0.69 4.46
C GLY A 223 -0.31 0.32 3.22
N MET A 224 -0.99 -0.83 3.21
CA MET A 224 -1.74 -1.28 2.03
C MET A 224 -2.97 -0.40 1.76
N LYS A 225 -3.23 -0.04 0.50
CA LYS A 225 -4.37 0.77 0.06
C LYS A 225 -5.11 0.08 -1.09
N LEU A 226 -6.06 -0.82 -0.79
CA LEU A 226 -6.91 -1.49 -1.78
C LEU A 226 -7.71 -0.49 -2.62
N GLY A 227 -8.01 0.69 -2.07
CA GLY A 227 -8.62 1.79 -2.81
C GLY A 227 -7.82 2.21 -4.05
N THR A 228 -6.48 2.23 -3.99
CA THR A 228 -5.59 2.71 -5.07
C THR A 228 -5.28 1.64 -6.12
N MET A 229 -5.64 0.38 -5.88
CA MET A 229 -5.31 -0.74 -6.78
C MET A 229 -5.93 -0.62 -8.18
N HIS A 230 -7.06 0.07 -8.33
CA HIS A 230 -7.65 0.31 -9.64
C HIS A 230 -6.71 1.15 -10.53
N THR A 231 -6.02 2.14 -9.96
CA THR A 231 -4.99 2.95 -10.61
C THR A 231 -3.78 2.11 -11.01
N ILE A 232 -3.26 1.30 -10.09
CA ILE A 232 -2.12 0.39 -10.36
C ILE A 232 -2.42 -0.50 -11.57
N LEU A 233 -3.60 -1.12 -11.57
CA LEU A 233 -4.00 -2.03 -12.63
C LEU A 233 -4.39 -1.31 -13.94
N SER A 234 -4.79 -0.03 -13.88
CA SER A 234 -5.07 0.77 -15.08
C SER A 234 -3.79 1.27 -15.73
N MET A 235 -2.74 1.56 -14.95
CA MET A 235 -1.43 2.01 -15.43
C MET A 235 -0.71 0.98 -16.30
N LYS A 236 -1.03 -0.32 -16.19
CA LYS A 236 -0.35 -1.39 -16.96
C LYS A 236 1.17 -1.43 -16.81
N CYS A 237 1.71 -0.85 -15.72
CA CYS A 237 3.13 -0.83 -15.41
C CYS A 237 3.47 -1.98 -14.46
N ASP A 238 3.10 -3.21 -14.84
CA ASP A 238 3.15 -4.36 -13.93
C ASP A 238 4.59 -4.67 -13.50
N GLU A 239 5.55 -4.55 -14.42
CA GLU A 239 6.97 -4.77 -14.17
C GLU A 239 7.55 -3.75 -13.17
N GLU A 240 7.26 -2.45 -13.36
CA GLU A 240 7.72 -1.38 -12.48
C GLU A 240 7.12 -1.50 -11.08
N ASN A 241 5.80 -1.75 -11.01
CA ASN A 241 5.09 -1.89 -9.73
C ASN A 241 5.60 -3.10 -8.95
N VAL A 242 5.79 -4.25 -9.62
CA VAL A 242 6.31 -5.47 -8.98
C VAL A 242 7.76 -5.30 -8.55
N ARG A 243 8.57 -4.57 -9.34
CA ARG A 243 9.94 -4.23 -8.95
C ARG A 243 9.98 -3.34 -7.71
N TYR A 244 9.06 -2.37 -7.59
CA TYR A 244 8.92 -1.57 -6.37
C TYR A 244 8.52 -2.46 -5.18
N LEU A 245 7.46 -3.29 -5.31
CA LEU A 245 7.02 -4.16 -4.23
C LEU A 245 8.15 -5.11 -3.76
N ARG A 246 8.96 -5.63 -4.70
CA ARG A 246 10.15 -6.42 -4.35
C ARG A 246 11.19 -5.57 -3.62
N TYR A 247 11.43 -4.33 -4.05
CA TYR A 247 12.33 -3.40 -3.36
C TYR A 247 11.86 -3.10 -1.92
N VAL A 248 10.55 -2.98 -1.68
CA VAL A 248 9.99 -2.87 -0.33
C VAL A 248 10.40 -4.08 0.51
N HIS A 249 10.09 -5.29 0.03
CA HIS A 249 10.43 -6.51 0.76
C HIS A 249 11.93 -6.62 1.03
N GLU A 250 12.75 -6.44 -0.01
CA GLU A 250 14.20 -6.59 0.06
C GLU A 250 14.84 -5.62 1.05
N THR A 251 14.36 -4.37 1.09
CA THR A 251 14.88 -3.37 2.03
C THR A 251 14.63 -3.79 3.48
N TRP A 252 13.41 -4.24 3.79
CA TRP A 252 13.05 -4.66 5.14
C TRP A 252 13.68 -5.99 5.53
N ALA A 253 13.82 -6.92 4.58
CA ALA A 253 14.56 -8.16 4.78
C ALA A 253 16.03 -7.86 5.09
N ALA A 254 16.68 -6.98 4.33
CA ALA A 254 18.07 -6.58 4.56
C ALA A 254 18.26 -5.86 5.91
N ILE A 255 17.34 -4.96 6.30
CA ILE A 255 17.35 -4.31 7.62
C ILE A 255 17.37 -5.36 8.74
N LEU A 256 16.61 -6.45 8.56
CA LEU A 256 16.45 -7.53 9.54
C LEU A 256 17.33 -8.75 9.22
N SER A 257 18.42 -8.55 8.47
CA SER A 257 19.43 -9.58 8.13
C SER A 257 18.86 -10.85 7.48
N HIS A 258 17.73 -10.74 6.78
CA HIS A 258 16.97 -11.83 6.18
C HIS A 258 16.53 -12.93 7.16
N ASP A 259 16.51 -12.64 8.47
CA ASP A 259 16.03 -13.58 9.46
C ASP A 259 14.50 -13.57 9.52
N ALA A 260 13.89 -14.71 9.15
CA ALA A 260 12.45 -14.87 9.15
C ALA A 260 11.81 -14.61 10.52
N THR A 261 12.52 -14.91 11.63
CA THR A 261 11.97 -14.68 12.97
C THR A 261 11.99 -13.20 13.35
N ALA A 262 13.07 -12.49 13.04
CA ALA A 262 13.16 -11.03 13.15
C ALA A 262 12.10 -10.33 12.28
N MET A 263 11.88 -10.78 11.05
CA MET A 263 10.88 -10.22 10.14
C MET A 263 9.46 -10.26 10.74
N GLN A 264 9.10 -11.33 11.45
CA GLN A 264 7.80 -11.44 12.13
C GLN A 264 7.66 -10.50 13.33
N ARG A 265 8.77 -10.08 13.95
CA ARG A 265 8.80 -9.14 15.09
C ARG A 265 8.69 -7.68 14.67
N LEU A 266 8.70 -7.38 13.36
CA LEU A 266 8.60 -6.02 12.84
C LEU A 266 7.20 -5.43 13.10
N ASP A 267 7.15 -4.35 13.87
CA ASP A 267 5.91 -3.63 14.17
C ASP A 267 5.66 -2.45 13.20
N SER A 268 4.40 -2.05 13.09
CA SER A 268 3.99 -0.98 12.17
C SER A 268 4.42 0.42 12.60
N PHE A 269 4.69 0.64 13.90
CA PHE A 269 5.16 1.93 14.40
C PHE A 269 6.60 2.19 13.95
N THR A 270 7.45 1.17 14.04
CA THR A 270 8.82 1.20 13.51
C THR A 270 8.84 1.51 12.01
N VAL A 271 8.02 0.81 11.21
CA VAL A 271 7.86 1.08 9.77
C VAL A 271 7.48 2.54 9.52
N LYS A 272 6.46 3.03 10.23
CA LYS A 272 5.96 4.40 10.07
C LYS A 272 7.00 5.47 10.40
N LYS A 273 7.91 5.21 11.34
CA LYS A 273 8.98 6.13 11.71
C LYS A 273 10.13 6.15 10.69
N LEU A 274 10.44 4.99 10.09
CA LEU A 274 11.56 4.82 9.17
C LEU A 274 11.20 5.13 7.72
N GLN A 275 9.97 4.85 7.29
CA GLN A 275 9.56 5.13 5.91
C GLN A 275 9.74 6.62 5.57
N HIS A 276 10.07 6.92 4.31
CA HIS A 276 10.40 8.28 3.83
C HIS A 276 11.63 8.93 4.47
N THR A 277 12.47 8.18 5.19
CA THR A 277 13.74 8.70 5.74
C THR A 277 14.92 8.06 5.04
N ALA A 278 16.08 8.73 5.08
CA ALA A 278 17.35 8.18 4.59
C ALA A 278 18.48 8.39 5.60
N PRO A 279 18.45 7.74 6.78
CA PRO A 279 19.43 7.98 7.83
C PRO A 279 20.88 7.64 7.43
N GLY A 280 21.10 6.77 6.44
CA GLY A 280 22.44 6.51 5.89
C GLY A 280 23.04 7.70 5.15
N TYR A 281 22.21 8.54 4.55
CA TYR A 281 22.62 9.76 3.83
C TYR A 281 22.43 11.04 4.66
N CYS A 282 21.34 11.13 5.40
CA CYS A 282 20.89 12.33 6.11
C CYS A 282 21.20 12.22 7.62
N VAL A 283 22.18 13.02 8.06
CA VAL A 283 22.60 13.09 9.48
C VAL A 283 21.46 13.49 10.42
N GLN A 284 20.53 14.34 9.96
CA GLN A 284 19.38 14.77 10.76
C GLN A 284 18.39 13.62 11.00
N ASP A 285 18.10 12.83 9.96
CA ASP A 285 17.29 11.61 10.09
C ASP A 285 17.97 10.61 11.03
N ALA A 286 19.27 10.38 10.86
CA ALA A 286 20.05 9.49 11.71
C ALA A 286 19.98 9.91 13.18
N ALA A 287 20.27 11.17 13.49
CA ALA A 287 20.28 11.67 14.87
C ALA A 287 18.88 11.64 15.53
N ARG A 288 17.81 11.88 14.75
CA ARG A 288 16.43 11.78 15.24
C ARG A 288 16.04 10.34 15.53
N LEU A 289 16.28 9.44 14.58
CA LEU A 289 15.86 8.04 14.67
C LEU A 289 16.71 7.24 15.67
N TYR A 290 18.01 7.52 15.77
CA TYR A 290 18.87 6.89 16.76
C TYR A 290 18.43 7.21 18.20
N ARG A 291 17.94 8.44 18.46
CA ARG A 291 17.34 8.77 19.77
C ARG A 291 16.11 7.93 20.08
N GLU A 292 15.25 7.70 19.08
CA GLU A 292 14.07 6.83 19.24
C GLU A 292 14.48 5.36 19.45
N LEU A 293 15.59 4.92 18.85
CA LEU A 293 16.17 3.58 19.04
C LEU A 293 16.74 3.39 20.44
N GLN A 294 17.51 4.36 20.94
CA GLN A 294 18.07 4.35 22.31
C GLN A 294 16.97 4.36 23.38
N GLN A 295 15.87 5.06 23.11
CA GLN A 295 14.67 5.05 23.96
C GLN A 295 13.83 3.77 23.82
N GLY A 296 14.21 2.85 22.93
CA GLY A 296 13.48 1.62 22.66
C GLY A 296 12.10 1.81 22.03
N ARG A 297 11.84 2.95 21.39
CA ARG A 297 10.54 3.23 20.77
C ARG A 297 10.39 2.54 19.41
N ILE A 298 11.47 2.52 18.63
CA ILE A 298 11.57 1.76 17.37
C ILE A 298 12.34 0.46 17.62
N PHE A 299 12.02 -0.59 16.85
CA PHE A 299 12.53 -1.94 17.08
C PHE A 299 12.33 -2.42 18.52
N ARG A 300 11.21 -2.05 19.14
CA ARG A 300 10.89 -2.33 20.56
C ARG A 300 10.94 -3.82 20.90
N HIS A 301 10.58 -4.67 19.94
CA HIS A 301 10.57 -6.13 20.08
C HIS A 301 11.95 -6.76 20.06
N PHE A 302 12.99 -5.99 19.78
CA PHE A 302 14.39 -6.42 19.72
C PHE A 302 15.15 -6.06 20.98
N GLN A 303 16.11 -6.89 21.37
CA GLN A 303 17.04 -6.62 22.46
C GLN A 303 18.01 -5.50 22.07
N SER A 304 18.61 -4.83 23.06
CA SER A 304 19.53 -3.71 22.82
C SER A 304 20.70 -4.08 21.90
N SER A 305 21.26 -5.29 22.04
CA SER A 305 22.33 -5.79 21.17
C SER A 305 21.86 -6.02 19.72
N GLU A 306 20.65 -6.55 19.52
CA GLU A 306 20.04 -6.74 18.21
C GLU A 306 19.78 -5.39 17.53
N ARG A 307 19.28 -4.39 18.29
CA ARG A 307 18.94 -3.07 17.76
C ARG A 307 20.12 -2.34 17.15
N GLU A 308 21.31 -2.43 17.74
CA GLU A 308 22.52 -1.80 17.17
C GLU A 308 22.93 -2.45 15.84
N SER A 309 22.83 -3.78 15.74
CA SER A 309 23.07 -4.49 14.48
C SER A 309 22.07 -4.07 13.39
N ILE A 310 20.78 -4.05 13.74
CA ILE A 310 19.70 -3.58 12.86
C ILE A 310 19.92 -2.12 12.44
N TRP A 311 20.39 -1.27 13.35
CA TRP A 311 20.68 0.13 13.04
C TRP A 311 21.75 0.30 11.97
N ASN A 312 22.83 -0.48 12.04
CA ASN A 312 23.86 -0.47 10.99
C ASN A 312 23.29 -0.87 9.62
N ASN A 313 22.39 -1.86 9.60
CA ASN A 313 21.70 -2.24 8.37
C ASN A 313 20.79 -1.12 7.86
N VAL A 314 20.04 -0.45 8.75
CA VAL A 314 19.20 0.72 8.42
C VAL A 314 20.03 1.82 7.74
N LEU A 315 21.21 2.13 8.29
CA LEU A 315 22.11 3.09 7.68
C LEU A 315 22.58 2.62 6.29
N SER A 316 23.04 1.36 6.19
CA SER A 316 23.55 0.79 4.94
C SER A 316 22.53 0.85 3.80
N VAL A 317 21.28 0.40 4.03
CA VAL A 317 20.26 0.34 2.97
C VAL A 317 19.74 1.72 2.53
N SER A 318 20.01 2.76 3.32
CA SER A 318 19.45 4.11 3.12
C SER A 318 20.50 5.16 2.76
N THR A 319 21.65 4.72 2.25
CA THR A 319 22.73 5.57 1.73
C THR A 319 22.37 6.24 0.41
N GLU A 320 21.62 5.56 -0.46
CA GLU A 320 21.27 6.07 -1.79
C GLU A 320 19.79 6.44 -1.93
N ARG A 321 18.92 5.88 -1.08
CA ARG A 321 17.47 5.92 -1.26
C ARG A 321 16.74 6.02 0.05
N LEU A 322 15.52 6.57 -0.01
CA LEU A 322 14.58 6.54 1.10
C LEU A 322 14.18 5.10 1.41
N ILE A 323 13.96 4.82 2.70
CA ILE A 323 13.41 3.55 3.16
C ILE A 323 11.96 3.45 2.65
N PRO A 324 11.64 2.42 1.83
CA PRO A 324 10.33 2.25 1.24
C PRO A 324 9.37 1.52 2.20
N SER A 325 8.07 1.62 1.96
CA SER A 325 7.05 0.79 2.58
C SER A 325 5.90 0.55 1.61
N LEU A 326 4.90 -0.24 2.01
CA LEU A 326 3.66 -0.31 1.22
C LEU A 326 3.00 1.08 1.13
N GLU A 327 3.08 1.90 2.18
CA GLU A 327 2.51 3.25 2.14
C GLU A 327 3.20 4.13 1.10
N THR A 328 4.55 4.13 1.07
CA THR A 328 5.31 4.90 0.08
C THR A 328 5.01 4.43 -1.33
N PHE A 329 4.92 3.11 -1.55
CA PHE A 329 4.53 2.53 -2.84
C PHE A 329 3.18 3.07 -3.32
N PHE A 330 2.15 3.03 -2.47
CA PHE A 330 0.81 3.49 -2.85
C PHE A 330 0.73 5.00 -3.03
N ASP A 331 1.57 5.78 -2.36
CA ASP A 331 1.63 7.23 -2.55
C ASP A 331 2.41 7.62 -3.81
N ASP A 332 3.53 6.95 -4.11
CA ASP A 332 4.31 7.17 -5.33
C ASP A 332 3.52 6.78 -6.58
N VAL A 333 2.65 5.77 -6.50
CA VAL A 333 1.71 5.40 -7.57
C VAL A 333 0.82 6.57 -7.99
N LYS A 334 0.40 7.43 -7.05
CA LYS A 334 -0.44 8.60 -7.37
C LYS A 334 0.29 9.58 -8.27
N TYR A 335 1.58 9.77 -8.04
CA TYR A 335 2.44 10.54 -8.93
C TYR A 335 2.66 9.81 -10.25
N LEU A 336 3.01 8.51 -10.20
CA LEU A 336 3.36 7.70 -11.37
C LEU A 336 2.24 7.59 -12.42
N GLN A 337 0.97 7.74 -12.02
CA GLN A 337 -0.17 7.71 -12.93
C GLN A 337 -0.01 8.69 -14.10
N GLY A 338 0.40 9.93 -13.85
CA GLY A 338 0.57 10.94 -14.89
C GLY A 338 1.66 10.57 -15.91
N PRO A 339 2.90 10.31 -15.47
CA PRO A 339 3.97 9.84 -16.34
C PRO A 339 3.61 8.55 -17.09
N ALA A 340 2.98 7.57 -16.44
CA ALA A 340 2.59 6.31 -17.09
C ALA A 340 1.61 6.54 -18.24
N GLU A 341 0.66 7.46 -18.07
CA GLU A 341 -0.28 7.83 -19.11
C GLU A 341 0.41 8.54 -20.29
N CYS A 342 1.45 9.33 -20.04
CA CYS A 342 2.29 9.92 -21.10
C CYS A 342 2.99 8.83 -21.91
N VAL A 343 3.58 7.84 -21.24
CA VAL A 343 4.29 6.73 -21.91
C VAL A 343 3.32 5.88 -22.76
N LYS A 344 2.14 5.55 -22.24
CA LYS A 344 1.12 4.82 -23.01
C LYS A 344 0.68 5.55 -24.27
N ARG A 345 0.67 6.88 -24.24
CA ARG A 345 0.32 7.69 -25.41
C ARG A 345 1.27 7.42 -26.58
N LEU A 346 2.54 7.10 -26.33
CA LEU A 346 3.52 6.77 -27.38
C LEU A 346 3.23 5.44 -28.09
N THR A 347 2.47 4.54 -27.48
CA THR A 347 2.23 3.19 -28.02
C THR A 347 0.81 2.99 -28.52
N GLY A 348 -0.06 3.97 -28.32
CA GLY A 348 -1.50 3.84 -28.54
C GLY A 348 -2.23 3.26 -27.33
N TYR A 349 -3.50 3.65 -27.20
CA TYR A 349 -4.39 3.15 -26.15
C TYR A 349 -5.00 1.81 -26.55
N GLY A 350 -4.92 0.81 -25.67
CA GLY A 350 -5.59 -0.48 -25.89
C GLY A 350 -4.75 -1.54 -26.60
N VAL A 351 -3.45 -1.29 -26.82
CA VAL A 351 -2.51 -2.35 -27.15
C VAL A 351 -2.49 -3.35 -25.99
N GLY A 352 -2.74 -4.62 -26.29
CA GLY A 352 -2.66 -5.68 -25.29
C GLY A 352 -1.24 -5.76 -24.70
N GLY A 353 -1.14 -5.94 -23.38
CA GLY A 353 0.14 -6.06 -22.69
C GLY A 353 0.37 -4.98 -21.63
N THR A 354 1.63 -4.85 -21.23
CA THR A 354 2.15 -3.90 -20.23
C THR A 354 2.78 -2.70 -20.94
N THR A 355 2.89 -1.56 -20.24
CA THR A 355 3.56 -0.36 -20.75
C THR A 355 5.00 -0.66 -21.20
N LEU A 356 5.72 -1.50 -20.45
CA LEU A 356 7.06 -1.94 -20.79
C LEU A 356 7.10 -2.74 -22.09
N THR A 357 6.25 -3.76 -22.22
CA THR A 357 6.22 -4.62 -23.42
C THR A 357 5.73 -3.84 -24.64
N SER A 358 4.66 -3.06 -24.50
CA SER A 358 4.12 -2.23 -25.58
C SER A 358 5.16 -1.23 -26.09
N LEU A 359 5.91 -0.56 -25.21
CA LEU A 359 6.92 0.41 -25.65
C LEU A 359 8.16 -0.29 -26.22
N LYS A 360 8.67 -1.35 -25.57
CA LYS A 360 9.85 -2.07 -26.08
C LYS A 360 9.61 -2.74 -27.43
N CYS A 361 8.39 -3.14 -27.76
CA CYS A 361 8.03 -3.64 -29.10
C CYS A 361 8.05 -2.54 -30.18
N ARG A 362 8.07 -1.26 -29.80
CA ARG A 362 8.22 -0.11 -30.71
C ARG A 362 9.66 0.33 -30.88
N PHE A 363 10.61 -0.36 -30.28
CA PHE A 363 12.02 -0.05 -30.45
C PHE A 363 12.50 -0.56 -31.81
N THR A 364 12.71 0.35 -32.76
CA THR A 364 13.20 0.06 -34.12
C THR A 364 14.68 0.41 -34.29
N ASP A 365 15.30 1.02 -33.27
CA ASP A 365 16.68 1.54 -33.31
C ASP A 365 16.89 2.61 -34.41
N VAL A 366 15.79 3.18 -34.91
CA VAL A 366 15.82 4.21 -35.96
C VAL A 366 16.42 5.49 -35.40
N GLY A 367 17.30 6.12 -36.20
CA GLY A 367 17.92 7.40 -35.85
C GLY A 367 19.09 7.31 -34.85
N GLN A 368 19.57 6.11 -34.52
CA GLN A 368 20.74 5.90 -33.65
C GLN A 368 21.94 5.38 -34.42
N ASP A 369 23.13 5.72 -33.93
CA ASP A 369 24.36 4.99 -34.23
C ASP A 369 24.32 3.64 -33.50
N THR A 370 24.45 2.55 -34.25
CA THR A 370 24.31 1.18 -33.74
C THR A 370 25.41 0.77 -32.76
N SER A 371 26.39 1.64 -32.50
CA SER A 371 27.46 1.44 -31.53
C SER A 371 27.32 2.26 -30.24
N SER A 372 26.35 3.18 -30.14
CA SER A 372 26.24 4.12 -29.01
C SER A 372 24.82 4.39 -28.50
N CYS A 373 24.70 4.60 -27.19
CA CYS A 373 23.50 5.01 -26.49
C CYS A 373 23.42 6.53 -26.35
N ILE A 374 22.22 7.08 -26.53
CA ILE A 374 21.95 8.51 -26.37
C ILE A 374 21.46 8.81 -24.94
N PHE A 375 22.08 9.81 -24.31
CA PHE A 375 21.69 10.34 -23.00
C PHE A 375 21.30 11.80 -23.11
N GLN A 376 20.17 12.18 -22.52
CA GLN A 376 19.81 13.59 -22.38
C GLN A 376 20.47 14.14 -21.10
N VAL A 377 21.36 15.12 -21.25
CA VAL A 377 22.12 15.72 -20.14
C VAL A 377 21.64 17.11 -19.74
N SER A 378 20.89 17.79 -20.62
CA SER A 378 20.14 19.03 -20.31
C SER A 378 18.81 19.05 -21.06
N GLU A 379 18.03 20.12 -20.97
CA GLU A 379 16.78 20.25 -21.75
C GLU A 379 17.01 20.16 -23.27
N THR A 380 18.15 20.65 -23.74
CA THR A 380 18.50 20.79 -25.16
C THR A 380 19.66 19.87 -25.59
N LYS A 381 20.52 19.44 -24.66
CA LYS A 381 21.77 18.72 -24.96
C LYS A 381 21.66 17.21 -24.80
N PHE A 382 22.27 16.50 -25.75
CA PHE A 382 22.39 15.05 -25.79
C PHE A 382 23.85 14.64 -25.92
N GLU A 383 24.22 13.56 -25.24
CA GLU A 383 25.55 12.96 -25.31
C GLU A 383 25.43 11.49 -25.72
N THR A 384 26.40 10.98 -26.47
CA THR A 384 26.48 9.57 -26.86
C THR A 384 27.57 8.86 -26.07
N ARG A 385 27.30 7.61 -25.67
CA ARG A 385 28.27 6.74 -25.00
C ARG A 385 28.19 5.35 -25.61
N LEU A 386 29.31 4.63 -25.69
CA LEU A 386 29.32 3.27 -26.26
C LEU A 386 28.33 2.35 -25.53
N GLY A 387 27.61 1.53 -26.29
CA GLY A 387 26.64 0.61 -25.71
C GLY A 387 26.06 -0.39 -26.71
N SER A 388 25.64 -1.54 -26.20
CA SER A 388 25.02 -2.61 -26.98
C SER A 388 23.58 -2.28 -27.38
N LEU A 389 22.99 -3.09 -28.27
CA LEU A 389 21.56 -3.00 -28.60
C LEU A 389 20.66 -3.12 -27.36
N ALA A 390 21.03 -3.99 -26.41
CA ALA A 390 20.29 -4.16 -25.16
C ALA A 390 20.37 -2.89 -24.30
N ASP A 391 21.54 -2.26 -24.24
CA ASP A 391 21.74 -1.00 -23.51
C ASP A 391 20.95 0.13 -24.15
N ARG A 392 20.97 0.29 -25.48
CA ARG A 392 20.20 1.31 -26.19
C ARG A 392 18.71 1.20 -25.90
N ARG A 393 18.18 -0.02 -25.98
CA ARG A 393 16.76 -0.28 -25.68
C ARG A 393 16.38 0.06 -24.24
N GLU A 394 17.26 -0.24 -23.28
CA GLU A 394 17.00 0.01 -21.86
C GLU A 394 17.22 1.49 -21.47
N VAL A 395 18.28 2.12 -21.96
CA VAL A 395 18.57 3.54 -21.75
C VAL A 395 17.49 4.39 -22.42
N GLY A 396 17.10 4.06 -23.65
CA GLY A 396 16.00 4.73 -24.34
C GLY A 396 14.70 4.63 -23.54
N TYR A 397 14.35 3.42 -23.07
CA TYR A 397 13.18 3.20 -22.23
C TYR A 397 13.18 4.11 -20.99
N ARG A 398 14.30 4.15 -20.26
CA ARG A 398 14.44 5.00 -19.06
C ARG A 398 14.40 6.49 -19.39
N THR A 399 14.99 6.89 -20.52
CA THR A 399 15.01 8.30 -20.97
C THR A 399 13.61 8.81 -21.27
N VAL A 400 12.79 7.98 -21.92
CA VAL A 400 11.36 8.26 -22.14
C VAL A 400 10.63 8.45 -20.81
N TRP A 401 10.83 7.55 -19.84
CA TRP A 401 10.22 7.67 -18.51
C TRP A 401 10.68 8.93 -17.76
N LEU A 402 11.98 9.25 -17.77
CA LEU A 402 12.53 10.45 -17.13
C LEU A 402 11.97 11.74 -17.77
N SER A 403 11.74 11.74 -19.08
CA SER A 403 11.09 12.86 -19.74
C SER A 403 9.62 12.98 -19.38
N ALA A 404 8.89 11.85 -19.32
CA ALA A 404 7.51 11.82 -18.85
C ALA A 404 7.40 12.33 -17.40
N MET A 405 8.28 11.89 -16.49
CA MET A 405 8.32 12.34 -15.10
C MET A 405 8.51 13.85 -14.97
N ARG A 406 9.39 14.45 -15.80
CA ARG A 406 9.62 15.90 -15.80
C ARG A 406 8.44 16.69 -16.37
N ASN A 407 7.79 16.17 -17.42
CA ASN A 407 6.90 16.97 -18.26
C ASN A 407 5.43 16.53 -18.24
N TYR A 408 5.01 15.56 -17.42
CA TYR A 408 3.66 14.98 -17.50
C TYR A 408 2.51 15.98 -17.34
N LEU A 409 2.73 17.11 -16.67
CA LEU A 409 1.75 18.18 -16.57
C LEU A 409 1.57 18.95 -17.89
N GLY A 410 2.60 19.07 -18.74
CA GLY A 410 2.49 19.70 -20.06
C GLY A 410 2.11 18.74 -21.19
N ILE A 411 2.18 17.42 -20.97
CA ILE A 411 1.84 16.42 -21.99
C ILE A 411 0.32 16.19 -22.02
N SER A 412 -0.27 16.32 -23.22
CA SER A 412 -1.73 16.26 -23.44
C SER A 412 -2.31 14.83 -23.42
N THR A 413 -2.51 14.25 -22.24
CA THR A 413 -3.12 12.92 -22.08
C THR A 413 -4.66 12.94 -22.10
N LYS A 414 -5.31 11.77 -22.23
CA LYS A 414 -6.78 11.64 -22.17
C LYS A 414 -7.37 12.18 -20.87
N GLU A 415 -6.69 12.02 -19.74
CA GLU A 415 -7.13 12.51 -18.43
C GLU A 415 -7.01 14.03 -18.31
N ASN A 416 -5.89 14.61 -18.78
CA ASN A 416 -5.66 16.07 -18.76
C ASN A 416 -6.65 16.84 -19.66
N ARG A 417 -7.12 16.25 -20.76
CA ARG A 417 -8.11 16.88 -21.65
C ARG A 417 -9.49 17.07 -21.00
N ARG A 418 -9.94 16.12 -20.15
CA ARG A 418 -11.26 16.21 -19.48
C ARG A 418 -11.35 17.32 -18.43
N GLY A 419 -10.23 17.68 -17.80
CA GLY A 419 -10.16 18.77 -16.81
C GLY A 419 -9.96 20.16 -17.43
N ARG A 420 -9.31 20.24 -18.60
CA ARG A 420 -8.86 21.49 -19.23
C ARG A 420 -9.82 22.11 -20.24
N ASP A 421 -10.89 21.41 -20.64
CA ASP A 421 -11.97 21.99 -21.47
C ASP A 421 -12.66 23.22 -20.83
N ARG A 422 -12.29 23.61 -19.60
CA ARG A 422 -12.81 24.77 -18.88
C ARG A 422 -11.89 26.00 -18.82
N LEU A 423 -10.61 25.95 -19.24
CA LEU A 423 -9.67 27.08 -19.05
C LEU A 423 -8.69 27.33 -20.22
N ALA A 424 -8.98 28.40 -20.97
CA ALA A 424 -8.11 29.33 -21.74
C ALA A 424 -7.17 28.84 -22.88
N LYS A 425 -7.07 29.69 -23.94
CA LYS A 425 -6.32 29.49 -25.20
C LYS A 425 -4.78 29.51 -25.12
N ARG A 426 -4.16 30.04 -24.05
CA ARG A 426 -2.68 30.12 -23.92
C ARG A 426 -2.05 28.79 -23.51
N ALA A 427 -2.69 28.02 -22.63
CA ALA A 427 -2.23 26.70 -22.21
C ALA A 427 -2.09 25.72 -23.40
N TYR A 428 -2.92 25.87 -24.44
CA TYR A 428 -2.94 25.00 -25.60
C TYR A 428 -1.64 25.03 -26.43
N LYS A 429 -1.01 26.21 -26.58
CA LYS A 429 0.22 26.36 -27.36
C LYS A 429 1.46 25.80 -26.63
N GLU A 430 1.55 25.97 -25.32
CA GLU A 430 2.64 25.39 -24.52
C GLU A 430 2.53 23.86 -24.50
N ASP A 431 1.31 23.31 -24.35
CA ASP A 431 1.05 21.87 -24.36
C ASP A 431 1.45 21.20 -25.71
N GLU A 432 1.27 21.88 -26.86
CA GLU A 432 1.69 21.37 -28.18
C GLU A 432 3.22 21.29 -28.34
N THR A 433 3.95 22.27 -27.80
CA THR A 433 5.43 22.23 -27.82
C THR A 433 5.99 21.10 -26.96
N VAL A 434 5.37 20.83 -25.80
CA VAL A 434 5.79 19.77 -24.89
C VAL A 434 5.47 18.40 -25.48
N ASP A 435 4.30 18.24 -26.09
CA ASP A 435 3.90 17.05 -26.83
C ASP A 435 4.89 16.70 -27.96
N CYS A 436 5.23 17.70 -28.78
CA CYS A 436 6.19 17.51 -29.87
C CYS A 436 7.58 17.14 -29.34
N ARG A 437 8.09 17.85 -28.31
CA ARG A 437 9.39 17.54 -27.70
C ARG A 437 9.44 16.13 -27.14
N PHE A 438 8.36 15.67 -26.51
CA PHE A 438 8.25 14.31 -25.99
C PHE A 438 8.27 13.26 -27.13
N GLY A 439 7.54 13.50 -28.21
CA GLY A 439 7.58 12.65 -29.42
C GLY A 439 8.96 12.61 -30.08
N CYS A 440 9.59 13.78 -30.29
CA CYS A 440 10.93 13.89 -30.86
C CYS A 440 11.97 13.15 -30.01
N LEU A 441 11.88 13.26 -28.67
CA LEU A 441 12.77 12.53 -27.78
C LEU A 441 12.60 11.01 -27.92
N ALA A 442 11.35 10.51 -27.90
CA ALA A 442 11.07 9.08 -28.04
C ALA A 442 11.61 8.53 -29.36
N TYR A 443 11.43 9.27 -30.46
CA TYR A 443 11.98 8.94 -31.77
C TYR A 443 13.51 8.94 -31.77
N ARG A 444 14.13 9.99 -31.20
CA ARG A 444 15.59 10.11 -31.12
C ARG A 444 16.23 8.96 -30.36
N VAL A 445 15.57 8.44 -29.32
CA VAL A 445 16.07 7.29 -28.55
C VAL A 445 15.55 5.95 -29.09
N GLY A 446 15.16 5.89 -30.38
CA GLY A 446 14.97 4.67 -31.15
C GLY A 446 13.57 4.04 -31.08
N PHE A 447 12.56 4.75 -30.57
CA PHE A 447 11.18 4.27 -30.56
C PHE A 447 10.37 4.86 -31.70
N GLU A 448 9.58 4.01 -32.35
CA GLU A 448 8.80 4.38 -33.51
C GLU A 448 7.40 3.79 -33.48
N SER A 449 6.40 4.66 -33.64
CA SER A 449 4.99 4.31 -33.71
C SER A 449 4.24 5.40 -34.47
N GLN A 450 3.00 5.11 -34.88
CA GLN A 450 2.15 6.13 -35.48
C GLN A 450 1.90 7.29 -34.50
N GLU A 451 1.70 6.98 -33.22
CA GLU A 451 1.43 7.96 -32.17
C GLU A 451 2.64 8.88 -31.93
N ILE A 452 3.87 8.35 -32.01
CA ILE A 452 5.10 9.15 -31.95
C ILE A 452 5.16 10.13 -33.12
N HIS A 453 4.85 9.67 -34.34
CA HIS A 453 4.81 10.55 -35.51
C HIS A 453 3.72 11.62 -35.40
N GLU A 454 2.54 11.28 -34.89
CA GLU A 454 1.46 12.23 -34.64
C GLU A 454 1.85 13.31 -33.62
N LEU A 455 2.63 12.96 -32.59
CA LEU A 455 3.17 13.92 -31.63
C LEU A 455 4.17 14.87 -32.28
N ILE A 456 5.10 14.34 -33.08
CA ILE A 456 6.11 15.14 -33.80
C ILE A 456 5.44 16.12 -34.78
N GLN A 457 4.34 15.71 -35.41
CA GLN A 457 3.60 16.55 -36.36
C GLN A 457 2.89 17.74 -35.70
N ARG A 458 2.63 17.71 -34.38
CA ARG A 458 1.98 18.79 -33.62
C ARG A 458 2.95 19.86 -33.12
N SER A 459 4.10 19.98 -33.76
CA SER A 459 5.10 21.00 -33.45
C SER A 459 4.53 22.41 -33.65
N ALA A 460 4.62 23.25 -32.62
CA ALA A 460 4.30 24.68 -32.76
C ALA A 460 5.16 25.35 -33.84
N ASP A 461 6.40 24.88 -34.04
CA ASP A 461 7.28 25.33 -35.10
C ASP A 461 6.78 24.92 -36.48
N ARG A 462 6.23 23.71 -36.63
CA ARG A 462 5.55 23.29 -37.87
C ARG A 462 4.29 24.10 -38.10
N ASP A 463 3.56 24.46 -37.04
CA ASP A 463 2.38 25.31 -37.15
C ASP A 463 2.75 26.75 -37.49
N ILE A 464 3.83 27.29 -36.93
CA ILE A 464 4.40 28.59 -37.31
C ILE A 464 4.86 28.55 -38.76
N ALA A 465 5.56 27.50 -39.19
CA ALA A 465 6.00 27.32 -40.57
C ALA A 465 4.81 27.20 -41.54
N ARG A 466 3.79 26.43 -41.17
CA ARG A 466 2.54 26.26 -41.90
C ARG A 466 1.80 27.59 -42.03
N ASP A 467 1.60 28.29 -40.91
CA ASP A 467 0.97 29.61 -40.89
C ASP A 467 1.78 30.63 -41.69
N ALA A 468 3.11 30.60 -41.60
CA ALA A 468 3.99 31.49 -42.35
C ALA A 468 3.84 31.27 -43.85
N LEU A 469 3.82 30.01 -44.32
CA LEU A 469 3.59 29.68 -45.73
C LEU A 469 2.22 30.16 -46.22
N LEU A 470 1.16 29.90 -45.46
CA LEU A 470 -0.21 30.27 -45.84
C LEU A 470 -0.49 31.78 -45.72
N ARG A 471 0.20 32.50 -44.81
CA ARG A 471 0.12 33.97 -44.74
C ARG A 471 0.95 34.63 -45.84
N ALA A 472 2.13 34.10 -46.13
CA ALA A 472 2.99 34.63 -47.19
C ALA A 472 2.37 34.45 -48.58
N ARG A 473 1.60 33.38 -48.80
CA ARG A 473 0.87 33.12 -50.05
C ARG A 473 -0.57 32.75 -49.76
N ASN A 474 -1.48 33.69 -50.04
CA ASN A 474 -2.89 33.56 -49.75
C ASN A 474 -3.50 32.31 -50.44
N PRO A 475 -4.14 31.40 -49.69
CA PRO A 475 -4.69 30.15 -50.24
C PRO A 475 -5.79 30.34 -51.28
N LYS A 476 -6.38 31.54 -51.38
CA LYS A 476 -7.37 31.88 -52.41
C LYS A 476 -6.74 31.98 -53.81
N TYR A 477 -5.44 32.26 -53.90
CA TYR A 477 -4.75 32.53 -55.17
C TYR A 477 -3.57 31.58 -55.43
N PHE A 478 -3.06 30.90 -54.40
CA PHE A 478 -1.90 30.03 -54.50
C PHE A 478 -2.17 28.71 -53.78
N SER A 479 -1.75 27.59 -54.37
CA SER A 479 -1.84 26.27 -53.76
C SER A 479 -0.49 25.57 -53.77
N TYR A 480 -0.27 24.74 -52.75
CA TYR A 480 0.86 23.82 -52.67
C TYR A 480 0.34 22.40 -52.86
N SER A 481 1.09 21.54 -53.57
CA SER A 481 0.77 20.11 -53.57
C SER A 481 0.97 19.54 -52.16
N THR A 482 0.17 18.57 -51.74
CA THR A 482 0.20 18.01 -50.37
C THR A 482 1.59 17.48 -49.99
N ALA A 483 2.32 16.89 -50.95
CA ALA A 483 3.67 16.38 -50.73
C ALA A 483 4.70 17.51 -50.58
N GLN A 484 4.66 18.54 -51.45
CA GLN A 484 5.59 19.67 -51.38
C GLN A 484 5.32 20.56 -50.15
N PHE A 485 4.06 20.73 -49.78
CA PHE A 485 3.68 21.54 -48.61
C PHE A 485 4.28 20.99 -47.33
N ARG A 486 4.24 19.66 -47.14
CA ARG A 486 4.89 19.00 -46.01
C ARG A 486 6.41 19.19 -46.03
N SER A 487 7.04 19.00 -47.19
CA SER A 487 8.49 19.19 -47.37
C SER A 487 8.95 20.63 -47.08
N TYR A 488 8.15 21.64 -47.42
CA TYR A 488 8.49 23.03 -47.11
C TYR A 488 8.37 23.36 -45.63
N ILE A 489 7.37 22.79 -44.95
CA ILE A 489 7.26 22.89 -43.49
C ILE A 489 8.50 22.26 -42.83
N ASP A 490 8.92 21.06 -43.26
CA ASP A 490 10.14 20.40 -42.75
C ASP A 490 11.38 21.30 -42.90
N ARG A 491 11.53 21.93 -44.06
CA ARG A 491 12.68 22.78 -44.37
C ARG A 491 12.72 24.07 -43.55
N ILE A 492 11.56 24.68 -43.26
CA ILE A 492 11.49 25.85 -42.37
C ILE A 492 11.83 25.44 -40.92
N VAL A 493 11.34 24.30 -40.47
CA VAL A 493 11.65 23.79 -39.12
C VAL A 493 13.13 23.44 -38.97
N GLN A 494 13.77 22.92 -40.02
CA GLN A 494 15.23 22.74 -40.03
C GLN A 494 15.97 24.05 -39.74
N LEU A 495 15.52 25.17 -40.30
CA LEU A 495 16.12 26.48 -40.03
C LEU A 495 15.94 26.94 -38.59
N PHE A 496 14.78 26.67 -37.96
CA PHE A 496 14.58 27.00 -36.55
C PHE A 496 15.54 26.21 -35.64
N ASN A 497 15.87 24.98 -36.00
CA ASN A 497 16.80 24.13 -35.25
C ASN A 497 18.27 24.59 -35.33
N GLU A 498 18.61 25.56 -36.20
CA GLU A 498 19.96 26.15 -36.26
C GLU A 498 20.22 27.18 -35.14
N ALA A 499 19.19 27.56 -34.38
CA ALA A 499 19.33 28.49 -33.26
C ALA A 499 20.20 27.90 -32.13
N SER A 500 21.12 28.70 -31.61
CA SER A 500 21.95 28.37 -30.44
C SER A 500 21.47 29.10 -29.19
N GLU A 501 21.60 28.44 -28.03
CA GLU A 501 21.19 28.98 -26.74
C GLU A 501 22.10 30.16 -26.35
N ILE A 502 21.49 31.26 -25.89
CA ILE A 502 22.26 32.42 -25.43
C ILE A 502 22.80 32.09 -24.04
N SER A 503 24.13 32.16 -23.92
CA SER A 503 24.91 31.89 -22.69
C SER A 503 24.54 32.79 -21.53
#